data_AF-A0A3P8KAZ9-F1
#
_entry.id   AF-A0A3P8KAZ9-F1
#
_cell.length_a   1.000
_cell.length_b   1.000
_cell.length_c   1.000
_cell.angle_alpha   90.00
_cell.angle_beta   90.00
_cell.angle_gamma   90.00
#
_symmetry.space_group_name_H-M   'P 1'
#
loop_
_entity.id
_entity.type
_entity.pdbx_description
1 polymer ?
#
loop_
_entity_poly.entity_id
_entity_poly.type
_entity_poly.pdbx_seq_one_letter_code
_entity_poly.pdbx_strand_id
1 'polypeptide(L)' 'MYLGIDLGTSEVKALVIDENNDVVASHSAPLSIQRPHPTGQNRRRRRGGKPRNI' A
#
# COMPACT_ATOMS: atom_id res chain seq x y z
N MET A 1 -21.05 -23.48 -8.28
CA MET A 1 -20.33 -22.55 -7.37
C MET A 1 -18.89 -22.31 -7.83
N TYR A 2 -18.42 -21.06 -7.74
CA TYR A 2 -17.06 -20.62 -8.08
C TYR A 2 -16.49 -19.74 -6.95
N LEU A 3 -15.17 -19.76 -6.77
CA LEU A 3 -14.45 -18.94 -5.77
C LEU A 3 -13.58 -17.89 -6.47
N GLY A 4 -13.82 -16.63 -6.17
CA GLY A 4 -12.96 -15.50 -6.51
C GLY A 4 -12.10 -15.09 -5.31
N ILE A 5 -10.82 -14.81 -5.56
CA ILE A 5 -9.89 -14.24 -4.58
C ILE A 5 -9.27 -12.98 -5.20
N ASP A 6 -9.36 -11.87 -4.48
CA ASP A 6 -8.69 -10.61 -4.80
C ASP A 6 -7.68 -10.27 -3.71
N LEU A 7 -6.43 -10.04 -4.12
CA LEU A 7 -5.29 -9.84 -3.23
C LEU A 7 -4.84 -8.37 -3.34
N GLY A 8 -5.46 -7.53 -2.51
CA GLY A 8 -5.20 -6.10 -2.46
C GLY A 8 -4.04 -5.74 -1.53
N THR A 9 -3.72 -4.45 -1.48
CA THR A 9 -2.63 -3.91 -0.65
C THR A 9 -2.94 -3.94 0.86
N SER A 10 -4.21 -3.74 1.22
CA SER A 10 -4.65 -3.58 2.61
C SER A 10 -5.48 -4.75 3.12
N GLU A 11 -5.91 -5.66 2.24
CA GLU A 11 -6.79 -6.76 2.58
C GLU A 11 -6.81 -7.81 1.47
N VAL A 12 -7.24 -9.02 1.85
CA VAL A 12 -7.64 -10.08 0.91
C VAL A 12 -9.15 -10.17 0.92
N LYS A 13 -9.77 -10.27 -0.25
CA LYS A 13 -11.22 -10.51 -0.40
C LYS A 13 -11.46 -11.87 -1.01
N ALA A 14 -12.42 -12.60 -0.47
CA ALA A 14 -12.94 -13.83 -1.02
C ALA A 14 -14.42 -13.66 -1.37
N LEU A 15 -14.81 -14.14 -2.54
CA LEU A 15 -16.17 -14.10 -3.05
C LEU A 15 -16.56 -15.49 -3.53
N VAL A 16 -17.73 -15.97 -3.14
CA VAL A 16 -18.31 -17.20 -3.68
C VAL A 16 -19.52 -16.82 -4.50
N ILE A 17 -19.59 -17.32 -5.73
CA ILE A 17 -20.73 -17.15 -6.63
C ILE A 17 -21.34 -18.50 -6.99
N ASP A 18 -22.62 -18.54 -7.30
CA ASP A 18 -23.27 -19.74 -7.87
C ASP A 18 -23.12 -19.80 -9.41
N GLU A 19 -23.76 -20.77 -10.05
CA GLU A 19 -23.76 -20.91 -11.51
C GLU A 19 -24.54 -19.82 -12.27
N ASN A 20 -25.41 -19.06 -11.60
CA ASN A 20 -26.12 -17.93 -12.19
C ASN A 20 -25.33 -16.62 -12.06
N ASN A 21 -24.11 -16.69 -11.51
CA ASN A 21 -23.26 -15.57 -11.14
C ASN A 21 -23.79 -14.72 -9.97
N ASP A 22 -24.73 -15.25 -9.19
CA ASP A 22 -25.20 -14.58 -7.98
C ASP A 22 -24.19 -14.75 -6.83
N VAL A 23 -24.01 -13.69 -6.04
CA VAL A 23 -23.13 -13.72 -4.87
C VAL A 23 -23.80 -14.48 -3.75
N VAL A 24 -23.21 -15.59 -3.33
CA VAL A 24 -23.72 -16.42 -2.23
C VAL A 24 -22.99 -16.15 -0.91
N ALA A 25 -21.73 -15.71 -0.96
CA ALA A 25 -20.98 -15.30 0.23
C ALA A 25 -19.81 -14.38 -0.13
N SER A 26 -19.44 -13.49 0.79
CA SER A 26 -18.21 -12.70 0.70
C SER A 26 -17.57 -12.53 2.07
N HIS A 27 -16.24 -12.41 2.09
CA HIS A 27 -15.48 -12.09 3.29
C HIS A 27 -14.21 -11.32 2.95
N SER A 28 -13.74 -10.50 3.88
CA SER A 28 -12.48 -9.76 3.75
C SER A 28 -11.65 -9.89 5.02
N ALA A 29 -10.34 -10.07 4.85
CA ALA A 29 -9.37 -10.11 5.94
C ALA A 29 -8.34 -8.99 5.77
N PRO A 30 -8.14 -8.13 6.78
CA PRO A 30 -7.17 -7.03 6.70
C PRO A 30 -5.73 -7.56 6.67
N LEU A 31 -4.88 -6.85 5.93
CA LEU A 31 -3.43 -7.05 5.88
C LEU A 31 -2.71 -5.89 6.57
N SER A 32 -1.66 -6.21 7.31
CA SER A 32 -0.81 -5.19 7.91
C SER A 32 0.07 -4.54 6.85
N ILE A 33 -0.09 -3.23 6.62
CA ILE A 33 0.78 -2.47 5.73
C ILE A 33 2.00 -1.99 6.51
N GLN A 34 3.20 -2.39 6.08
CA GLN A 34 4.43 -1.83 6.61
C GLN A 34 4.73 -0.49 5.94
N ARG A 35 4.89 0.55 6.76
CA ARG A 35 5.36 1.89 6.32
C ARG A 35 6.78 2.12 6.85
N PRO A 36 7.81 1.65 6.14
CA PRO A 36 9.19 1.97 6.52
C PRO A 36 9.40 3.49 6.53
N HIS A 37 10.32 3.95 7.38
CA HIS A 37 10.60 5.36 7.61
C HIS A 37 10.74 6.16 6.30
N PRO A 38 10.21 7.39 6.21
CA PRO A 38 10.33 8.20 5.01
C PRO A 38 11.82 8.39 4.65
N THR A 39 12.25 7.81 3.53
CA THR A 39 13.60 8.01 2.98
C THR A 39 13.68 9.41 2.36
N GLY A 40 13.71 10.47 3.16
CA GLY A 40 13.57 11.79 2.55
C GLY A 40 13.60 13.01 3.46
N GLN A 41 14.46 13.06 4.48
CA GLN A 41 14.83 14.34 5.10
C GLN A 41 16.33 14.44 5.32
N ASN A 42 17.11 14.47 4.22
CA ASN A 42 18.43 15.08 4.25
C ASN A 42 18.51 16.22 3.23
N ARG A 43 17.65 17.24 3.39
CA ARG A 43 17.86 18.54 2.77
C ARG A 43 18.86 19.34 3.61
N ARG A 44 20.14 18.98 3.57
CA ARG A 44 21.21 19.93 3.92
C ARG A 44 21.32 20.97 2.81
N ARG A 45 20.43 21.96 2.79
CA ARG A 45 20.75 23.25 2.17
C ARG A 45 21.71 23.98 3.11
N ARG A 46 23.03 23.73 2.97
CA ARG A 46 24.03 24.62 3.58
C ARG A 46 23.94 25.97 2.87
N ARG A 47 23.25 26.94 3.48
CA ARG A 47 23.38 28.36 3.11
C ARG A 47 24.76 28.87 3.53
N GLY A 48 25.44 29.51 2.60
CA GLY A 48 26.39 30.61 2.86
C GLY A 48 27.78 30.24 3.37
N GLY A 49 28.72 29.99 2.45
CA GLY A 49 30.15 30.24 2.69
C GLY A 49 30.56 31.51 1.93
N LYS A 50 30.82 32.60 2.66
CA LYS A 50 31.34 33.88 2.12
C LYS A 50 32.67 33.63 1.39
N PRO A 51 32.94 34.24 0.22
CA PRO A 51 34.24 34.07 -0.43
C PRO A 51 35.32 34.75 0.43
N ARG A 52 36.39 34.02 0.75
CA ARG A 52 37.61 34.62 1.31
C ARG A 52 38.48 35.05 0.13
N ASN A 53 38.69 36.35 0.00
CA ASN A 53 39.80 36.88 -0.78
C ASN A 53 41.09 36.63 0.01
N ILE A 54 42.06 36.00 -0.66
CA ILE A 54 43.49 36.28 -0.51
C ILE A 54 44.10 36.18 -1.90
#